data_AF-V4BIV8-F1
#
_entry.id   AF-V4BIV8-F1
#
_cell.length_a   1.000
_cell.length_b   1.000
_cell.length_c   1.000
_cell.angle_alpha   90.00
_cell.angle_beta   90.00
_cell.angle_gamma   90.00
#
_symmetry.space_group_name_H-M   'P 1'
#
loop_
_entity.id
_entity.type
_entity.pdbx_description
1 polymer ?
#
loop_
_entity_poly.entity_id
_entity_poly.type
_entity_poly.pdbx_seq_one_letter_code
_entity_poly.pdbx_strand_id
1 'polypeptide(L)'
;MANNFGLGSLSLETKKPNSTAWINKAKPYFVDQIGDTLQGDLDMNNFSITNSKSPENDNDVIHKKYLREQINSIEVNKNHLEDKISNVKRFFKRQLNNKNFVNNIKLQQEVQRLISFIQKELINVANKTELQNLISLISKLEDKIAKQKLDIQQLIDNIPDENEDTFQQELNALET
;
A
#
# COMPACT_ATOMS: atom_id res chain seq x y z
N MET A 1 -71.91 -16.01 118.10
CA MET A 1 -72.28 -16.25 116.68
C MET A 1 -71.13 -15.77 115.82
N ALA A 2 -70.47 -16.69 115.13
CA ALA A 2 -69.34 -16.42 114.24
C ALA A 2 -69.85 -15.90 112.88
N ASN A 3 -69.11 -14.98 112.27
CA ASN A 3 -69.18 -14.76 110.82
C ASN A 3 -67.76 -14.75 110.25
N ASN A 4 -67.47 -15.80 109.48
CA ASN A 4 -66.27 -16.01 108.70
C ASN A 4 -66.47 -15.40 107.31
N PHE A 5 -65.63 -14.45 106.91
CA PHE A 5 -65.29 -14.25 105.51
C PHE A 5 -63.78 -14.03 105.41
N GLY A 6 -63.07 -15.14 105.19
CA GLY A 6 -61.71 -15.09 104.68
C GLY A 6 -61.75 -15.09 103.16
N LEU A 7 -61.03 -14.16 102.53
CA LEU A 7 -60.41 -14.34 101.22
C LEU A 7 -59.09 -13.56 101.25
N GLY A 8 -58.00 -14.29 101.00
CA GLY A 8 -56.64 -13.89 101.30
C GLY A 8 -56.09 -12.77 100.42
N SER A 9 -55.26 -11.93 101.01
CA SER A 9 -54.37 -11.03 100.28
C SER A 9 -53.23 -11.84 99.66
N LEU A 10 -53.24 -11.97 98.33
CA LEU A 10 -52.07 -12.42 97.57
C LEU A 10 -50.90 -11.46 97.83
N SER A 11 -49.74 -12.03 98.20
CA SER A 11 -48.47 -11.31 98.23
C SER A 11 -48.05 -10.95 96.79
N LEU A 12 -47.94 -9.66 96.50
CA LEU A 12 -47.41 -9.12 95.25
C LEU A 12 -45.88 -9.24 95.25
N GLU A 13 -45.37 -10.42 94.91
CA GLU A 13 -44.00 -10.55 94.40
C GLU A 13 -44.04 -10.59 92.87
N THR A 14 -43.76 -9.45 92.23
CA THR A 14 -43.43 -9.42 90.80
C THR A 14 -42.21 -8.53 90.52
N LYS A 15 -41.07 -9.22 90.46
CA LYS A 15 -39.90 -8.99 89.58
C LYS A 15 -39.26 -7.60 89.59
N LYS A 16 -38.05 -7.53 90.16
CA LYS A 16 -36.97 -6.67 89.62
C LYS A 16 -36.82 -6.94 88.11
N PRO A 17 -36.94 -5.94 87.24
CA PRO A 17 -36.31 -5.99 85.94
C PRO A 17 -34.87 -5.47 86.09
N ASN A 18 -33.94 -6.41 86.18
CA ASN A 18 -32.60 -6.37 85.57
C ASN A 18 -32.01 -4.97 85.26
N SER A 19 -31.09 -4.58 86.14
CA SER A 19 -29.91 -3.78 85.83
C SER A 19 -29.24 -4.27 84.54
N THR A 20 -28.89 -3.30 83.68
CA THR A 20 -27.83 -3.35 82.65
C THR A 20 -27.95 -4.41 81.56
N ALA A 21 -28.58 -4.04 80.45
CA ALA A 21 -28.08 -4.44 79.12
C ALA A 21 -28.53 -3.39 78.10
N TRP A 22 -27.60 -2.52 77.70
CA TRP A 22 -27.66 -1.87 76.41
C TRP A 22 -27.58 -2.97 75.35
N ILE A 23 -28.72 -3.55 74.99
CA ILE A 23 -28.80 -4.40 73.81
C ILE A 23 -29.03 -3.47 72.63
N ASN A 24 -28.00 -2.70 72.25
CA ASN A 24 -27.79 -2.48 70.84
C ASN A 24 -27.46 -3.85 70.27
N LYS A 25 -28.51 -4.59 69.91
CA LYS A 25 -28.39 -5.75 69.03
C LYS A 25 -28.01 -5.17 67.67
N ALA A 26 -26.75 -4.78 67.53
CA ALA A 26 -26.19 -4.35 66.26
C ALA A 26 -26.54 -5.46 65.27
N LYS A 27 -27.50 -5.17 64.40
CA LYS A 27 -27.72 -6.00 63.22
C LYS A 27 -26.45 -5.82 62.41
N PRO A 28 -25.71 -6.88 62.07
CA PRO A 28 -24.29 -6.74 61.79
C PRO A 28 -23.94 -5.96 60.51
N TYR A 29 -24.90 -5.56 59.66
CA TYR A 29 -24.61 -4.99 58.34
C TYR A 29 -25.69 -4.02 57.80
N PHE A 30 -26.26 -3.14 58.62
CA PHE A 30 -27.10 -2.05 58.12
C PHE A 30 -26.49 -0.70 58.53
N VAL A 31 -26.48 0.25 57.60
CA VAL A 31 -26.26 1.66 57.92
C VAL A 31 -27.53 2.17 58.60
N ASP A 32 -27.40 2.64 59.84
CA ASP A 32 -28.53 3.00 60.70
C ASP A 32 -28.82 4.51 60.66
N GLN A 33 -27.91 5.33 60.14
CA GLN A 33 -28.05 6.79 60.02
C GLN A 33 -27.45 7.36 58.72
N ILE A 34 -27.91 8.57 58.35
CA ILE A 34 -27.28 9.39 57.31
C ILE A 34 -25.86 9.74 57.77
N GLY A 35 -24.86 9.37 56.97
CA GLY A 35 -23.44 9.62 57.26
C GLY A 35 -22.67 8.40 57.77
N ASP A 36 -23.35 7.27 58.03
CA ASP A 36 -22.66 6.02 58.31
C ASP A 36 -21.86 5.57 57.08
N THR A 37 -20.67 5.01 57.33
CA THR A 37 -19.76 4.55 56.27
C THR A 37 -19.85 3.03 56.14
N LEU A 38 -20.13 2.56 54.93
CA LEU A 38 -19.93 1.15 54.58
C LEU A 38 -18.42 0.89 54.44
N GLN A 39 -17.90 -0.05 55.22
CA GLN A 39 -16.50 -0.51 55.12
C GLN A 39 -16.45 -1.91 54.49
N GLY A 40 -15.37 -2.19 53.75
CA GLY A 40 -15.20 -3.45 53.01
C GLY A 40 -15.86 -3.42 51.62
N ASP A 41 -15.82 -4.57 50.95
CA ASP A 41 -16.36 -4.72 49.59
C ASP A 41 -17.90 -4.71 49.60
N LEU A 42 -18.50 -3.94 48.70
CA LEU A 42 -19.94 -3.92 48.50
C LEU A 42 -20.33 -4.86 47.35
N ASP A 43 -20.89 -6.03 47.69
CA ASP A 43 -21.47 -6.95 46.71
C ASP A 43 -22.97 -6.69 46.49
N MET A 44 -23.31 -6.17 45.31
CA MET A 44 -24.70 -5.92 44.90
C MET A 44 -25.31 -7.10 44.10
N ASN A 45 -24.63 -8.25 44.01
CA ASN A 45 -24.99 -9.37 43.14
C ASN A 45 -25.32 -8.87 41.71
N ASN A 46 -26.41 -9.36 41.11
CA ASN A 46 -26.88 -8.95 39.77
C ASN A 46 -27.86 -7.76 39.81
N PHE A 47 -27.88 -6.98 40.89
CA PHE A 47 -28.76 -5.82 41.00
C PHE A 47 -28.09 -4.56 40.45
N SER A 48 -28.88 -3.70 39.81
CA SER A 48 -28.42 -2.40 39.31
C SER A 48 -28.56 -1.32 40.39
N ILE A 49 -27.55 -0.46 40.50
CA ILE A 49 -27.66 0.78 41.27
C ILE A 49 -28.37 1.82 40.40
N THR A 50 -29.53 2.30 40.84
CA THR A 50 -30.34 3.30 40.13
C THR A 50 -30.35 4.62 40.89
N ASN A 51 -30.72 5.71 40.21
CA ASN A 51 -30.85 7.04 40.80
C ASN A 51 -29.57 7.62 41.45
N SER A 52 -28.38 7.22 40.96
CA SER A 52 -27.11 7.83 41.38
C SER A 52 -27.00 9.26 40.88
N LYS A 53 -26.52 10.17 41.75
CA LYS A 53 -26.15 11.54 41.38
C LYS A 53 -24.93 11.51 40.45
N SER A 54 -24.76 12.55 39.63
CA SER A 54 -23.50 12.78 38.89
C SER A 54 -22.32 12.90 39.86
N PRO A 55 -21.16 12.33 39.52
CA PRO A 55 -19.98 12.40 40.36
C PRO A 55 -19.42 13.84 40.42
N GLU A 56 -19.01 14.26 41.62
CA GLU A 56 -18.34 15.53 41.92
C GLU A 56 -16.91 15.30 42.47
N ASN A 57 -16.66 14.15 43.08
CA ASN A 57 -15.36 13.75 43.63
C ASN A 57 -14.82 12.47 42.96
N ASP A 58 -13.52 12.23 43.08
CA ASP A 58 -12.82 11.09 42.46
C ASP A 58 -13.37 9.71 42.88
N ASN A 59 -13.95 9.62 44.07
CA ASN A 59 -14.45 8.36 44.64
C ASN A 59 -15.96 8.15 44.43
N ASP A 60 -16.63 9.04 43.71
CA ASP A 60 -18.07 8.95 43.50
C ASP A 60 -18.44 7.86 42.47
N VAL A 61 -19.63 7.28 42.62
CA VAL A 61 -20.16 6.29 41.68
C VAL A 61 -20.51 6.96 40.35
N ILE A 62 -19.97 6.43 39.26
CA ILE A 62 -20.27 6.90 37.90
C ILE A 62 -21.53 6.24 37.33
N HIS A 63 -22.40 7.04 36.70
CA HIS A 63 -23.54 6.52 35.94
C HIS A 63 -23.34 6.68 34.43
N LYS A 64 -24.06 5.87 33.64
CA LYS A 64 -23.90 5.80 32.17
C LYS A 64 -24.03 7.15 31.46
N LYS A 65 -24.94 8.03 31.91
CA LYS A 65 -25.12 9.37 31.32
C LYS A 65 -23.85 10.22 31.41
N TYR A 66 -23.22 10.31 32.60
CA TYR A 66 -21.98 11.04 32.80
C TYR A 66 -20.87 10.52 31.88
N LEU A 67 -20.68 9.20 31.81
CA LEU A 67 -19.67 8.60 30.93
C LEU A 67 -19.89 8.97 29.45
N ARG A 68 -21.14 8.97 28.97
CA ARG A 68 -21.46 9.36 27.59
C ARG A 68 -21.15 10.82 27.33
N GLU A 69 -21.46 11.71 28.27
CA GLU A 69 -21.13 13.13 28.18
C GLU A 69 -19.63 13.34 28.13
N GLN A 70 -18.86 12.69 29.02
CA GLN A 70 -17.39 12.74 29.00
C GLN A 70 -16.82 12.24 27.67
N ILE A 71 -17.31 11.10 27.14
CA ILE A 71 -16.87 10.57 25.84
C ILE A 71 -17.19 11.55 24.71
N ASN A 72 -18.37 12.16 24.71
CA ASN A 72 -18.76 13.13 23.68
C ASN A 72 -17.95 14.43 23.79
N SER A 73 -17.49 14.77 24.98
CA SER A 73 -16.58 15.89 25.25
C SER A 73 -15.12 15.59 24.89
N ILE A 74 -14.77 14.35 24.50
CA ILE A 74 -13.48 14.06 23.89
C ILE A 74 -13.49 14.69 22.49
N GLU A 75 -13.12 15.98 22.45
CA GLU A 75 -13.00 16.74 21.23
C GLU A 75 -11.86 16.17 20.39
N VAL A 76 -12.20 15.52 19.29
CA VAL A 76 -11.22 15.25 18.24
C VAL A 76 -10.84 16.61 17.67
N ASN A 77 -9.58 17.02 17.84
CA ASN A 77 -9.07 18.27 17.27
C ASN A 77 -9.13 18.18 15.73
N LYS A 78 -10.26 18.59 15.19
CA LYS A 78 -10.58 18.52 13.76
C LYS A 78 -9.60 19.35 12.94
N ASN A 79 -9.18 20.50 13.47
CA ASN A 79 -8.20 21.38 12.84
C ASN A 79 -6.85 20.67 12.65
N HIS A 80 -6.38 19.94 13.68
CA HIS A 80 -5.13 19.17 13.58
C HIS A 80 -5.21 18.04 12.53
N LEU A 81 -6.37 17.40 12.40
CA LEU A 81 -6.59 16.39 11.37
C LEU A 81 -6.65 17.02 9.97
N GLU A 82 -7.32 18.16 9.82
CA GLU A 82 -7.38 18.91 8.56
C GLU A 82 -6.00 19.39 8.10
N ASP A 83 -5.15 19.85 9.02
CA ASP A 83 -3.75 20.21 8.75
C ASP A 83 -2.94 19.00 8.27
N LYS A 84 -3.07 17.86 8.96
CA LYS A 84 -2.41 16.60 8.57
C LYS A 84 -2.86 16.15 7.18
N ILE A 85 -4.16 16.19 6.89
CA ILE A 85 -4.72 15.86 5.57
C ILE A 85 -4.17 16.80 4.50
N SER A 86 -4.10 18.10 4.79
CA SER A 86 -3.57 19.12 3.87
C SER A 86 -2.09 18.88 3.56
N ASN A 87 -1.29 18.53 4.56
CA ASN A 87 0.12 18.17 4.38
C ASN A 87 0.29 16.93 3.49
N VAL A 88 -0.52 15.89 3.70
CA VAL A 88 -0.53 14.68 2.87
C VAL A 88 -0.91 15.00 1.43
N LYS A 89 -1.97 15.79 1.21
CA LYS A 89 -2.36 16.24 -0.15
C LYS A 89 -1.24 17.01 -0.83
N ARG A 90 -0.57 17.92 -0.10
CA ARG A 90 0.57 18.68 -0.61
C ARG A 90 1.75 17.77 -0.98
N PHE A 91 2.00 16.73 -0.19
CA PHE A 91 3.03 15.73 -0.47
C PHE A 91 2.74 14.99 -1.79
N PHE A 92 1.54 14.42 -1.98
CA PHE A 92 1.19 13.72 -3.22
C PHE A 92 1.25 14.64 -4.45
N LYS A 93 0.79 15.89 -4.33
CA LYS A 93 0.91 16.87 -5.41
C LYS A 93 2.37 17.15 -5.78
N ARG A 94 3.27 17.22 -4.79
CA ARG A 94 4.72 17.34 -5.04
C ARG A 94 5.28 16.08 -5.70
N GLN A 95 4.87 14.88 -5.31
CA GLN A 95 5.32 13.64 -5.95
C GLN A 95 4.94 13.61 -7.44
N LEU A 96 3.70 14.00 -7.78
CA LEU A 96 3.24 14.06 -9.16
C LEU A 96 3.91 15.16 -9.99
N ASN A 97 4.18 16.32 -9.36
CA ASN A 97 4.84 17.44 -10.04
C ASN A 97 6.37 17.31 -10.10
N ASN A 98 6.97 16.39 -9.33
CA ASN A 98 8.39 16.14 -9.41
C ASN A 98 8.67 15.36 -10.70
N LYS A 99 9.23 16.08 -11.67
CA LYS A 99 9.57 15.72 -13.06
C LYS A 99 10.53 14.51 -13.19
N ASN A 100 10.83 13.82 -12.08
CA ASN A 100 11.61 12.60 -12.01
C ASN A 100 10.77 11.33 -12.16
N PHE A 101 9.45 11.44 -12.34
CA PHE A 101 8.74 10.38 -13.06
C PHE A 101 9.34 10.39 -14.46
N VAL A 102 10.24 9.45 -14.75
CA VAL A 102 10.70 9.16 -16.10
C VAL A 102 9.45 9.18 -16.96
N ASN A 103 9.27 10.24 -17.74
CA ASN A 103 8.08 10.40 -18.54
C ASN A 103 8.17 9.25 -19.53
N ASN A 104 7.48 8.14 -19.24
CA ASN A 104 7.64 6.88 -19.94
C ASN A 104 7.48 7.11 -21.45
N ILE A 105 6.61 8.05 -21.81
CA ILE A 105 6.41 8.58 -23.16
C ILE A 105 7.70 9.14 -23.80
N LYS A 106 8.47 9.97 -23.10
CA LYS A 106 9.72 10.55 -23.64
C LYS A 106 10.79 9.47 -23.82
N LEU A 107 10.92 8.54 -22.86
CA LEU A 107 11.83 7.41 -22.97
C LEU A 107 11.45 6.50 -24.14
N GLN A 108 10.16 6.18 -24.28
CA GLN A 108 9.63 5.39 -25.40
C GLN A 108 9.89 6.08 -26.75
N GLN A 109 9.71 7.40 -26.83
CA GLN A 109 10.01 8.17 -28.05
C GLN A 109 11.50 8.14 -28.40
N GLU A 110 12.40 8.31 -27.42
CA GLU A 110 13.85 8.22 -27.64
C GLU A 110 14.28 6.81 -28.07
N VAL A 111 13.73 5.77 -27.44
CA VAL A 111 13.97 4.37 -27.82
C VAL A 111 13.48 4.10 -29.25
N GLN A 112 12.28 4.56 -29.62
CA GLN A 112 11.74 4.37 -30.97
C GLN A 112 12.60 5.08 -32.03
N ARG A 113 13.10 6.30 -31.74
CA ARG A 113 14.03 7.01 -32.62
C ARG A 113 15.33 6.25 -32.80
N LEU A 114 15.89 5.70 -31.72
CA LEU A 114 17.12 4.92 -31.77
C LEU A 114 16.95 3.63 -32.58
N ILE A 115 15.83 2.91 -32.40
CA ILE A 115 15.49 1.72 -33.18
C ILE A 115 15.42 2.06 -34.68
N SER A 116 14.71 3.12 -35.04
CA SER A 116 14.59 3.56 -36.44
C SER A 116 15.95 3.93 -37.04
N PHE A 117 16.80 4.61 -36.27
CA PHE A 117 18.16 4.96 -36.69
C PHE A 117 19.01 3.71 -36.94
N ILE A 118 19.04 2.76 -36.00
CA ILE A 118 19.82 1.52 -36.11
C ILE A 118 19.35 0.67 -37.30
N GLN A 119 18.03 0.56 -37.52
CA GLN A 119 17.48 -0.14 -38.67
C GLN A 119 17.98 0.44 -40.00
N LYS A 120 18.03 1.77 -40.12
CA LYS A 120 18.53 2.46 -41.31
C LYS A 120 20.02 2.18 -41.53
N GLU A 121 20.84 2.25 -40.48
CA GLU A 121 22.28 1.97 -40.58
C GLU A 121 22.56 0.50 -40.98
N LEU A 122 21.81 -0.47 -40.43
CA LEU A 122 21.96 -1.88 -40.79
C LEU A 122 21.64 -2.15 -42.27
N ILE A 123 20.58 -1.53 -42.82
CA ILE A 123 20.25 -1.62 -44.25
C ILE A 123 21.39 -1.08 -45.11
N ASN A 124 21.99 0.05 -44.72
CA ASN A 124 23.12 0.64 -45.45
C ASN A 124 24.35 -0.27 -45.47
N VAL A 125 24.66 -0.95 -44.36
CA VAL A 125 25.79 -1.88 -44.23
C VAL A 125 25.59 -3.15 -45.07
N ALA A 126 24.38 -3.72 -45.04
CA ALA A 126 24.04 -4.90 -45.84
C ALA A 126 24.19 -4.63 -47.34
N ASN A 127 23.58 -3.54 -47.83
CA ASN A 127 23.68 -3.12 -49.23
C ASN A 127 25.14 -2.88 -49.66
N LYS A 128 25.95 -2.25 -48.80
CA LYS A 128 27.36 -2.00 -49.11
C LYS A 128 28.16 -3.30 -49.26
N THR A 129 27.90 -4.31 -48.43
CA THR A 129 28.63 -5.59 -48.48
C THR A 129 28.26 -6.39 -49.72
N GLU A 130 26.97 -6.49 -50.05
CA GLU A 130 26.49 -7.17 -51.26
C GLU A 130 27.00 -6.48 -52.53
N LEU A 131 26.97 -5.15 -52.58
CA LEU A 131 27.48 -4.38 -53.72
C LEU A 131 28.99 -4.59 -53.91
N GLN A 132 29.78 -4.62 -52.82
CA GLN A 132 31.22 -4.88 -52.91
C GLN A 132 31.53 -6.29 -53.43
N ASN A 133 30.75 -7.29 -53.04
CA ASN A 133 30.88 -8.64 -53.57
C ASN A 133 30.58 -8.70 -55.07
N LEU A 134 29.54 -8.01 -55.53
CA LEU A 134 29.21 -7.90 -56.95
C LEU A 134 30.32 -7.20 -57.75
N ILE A 135 30.87 -6.09 -57.23
CA ILE A 135 31.99 -5.39 -57.85
C ILE A 135 33.22 -6.31 -57.98
N SER A 136 33.53 -7.08 -56.93
CA SER A 136 34.64 -8.05 -56.99
C SER A 136 34.41 -9.15 -58.03
N LEU A 137 33.17 -9.64 -58.17
CA LEU A 137 32.82 -10.63 -59.19
C LEU A 137 32.90 -10.05 -60.61
N ILE A 138 32.44 -8.81 -60.80
CA ILE A 138 32.54 -8.10 -62.09
C ILE A 138 34.02 -7.93 -62.47
N SER A 139 34.87 -7.46 -61.57
CA SER A 139 36.31 -7.32 -61.83
C SER A 139 36.98 -8.65 -62.21
N LYS A 140 36.63 -9.76 -61.54
CA LYS A 140 37.13 -11.10 -61.91
C LYS A 140 36.64 -11.57 -63.27
N LEU A 141 35.46 -11.13 -63.70
CA LEU A 141 34.91 -11.46 -65.01
C LEU A 141 35.64 -10.65 -66.10
N GLU A 142 35.90 -9.36 -65.86
CA GLU A 142 36.67 -8.49 -66.74
C GLU A 142 38.08 -9.05 -66.99
N ASP A 143 38.79 -9.52 -65.95
CA ASP A 143 40.09 -10.16 -66.08
C ASP A 143 40.05 -11.42 -66.97
N LYS A 144 38.98 -12.22 -66.85
CA LYS A 144 38.79 -13.43 -67.66
C LYS A 144 38.49 -13.09 -69.12
N ILE A 145 37.65 -12.08 -69.36
CA ILE A 145 37.34 -11.60 -70.71
C ILE A 145 38.61 -11.05 -71.36
N ALA A 146 39.39 -10.23 -70.65
CA ALA A 146 40.65 -9.69 -71.15
C ALA A 146 41.63 -10.79 -71.53
N LYS A 147 41.74 -11.84 -70.70
CA LYS A 147 42.57 -13.01 -71.02
C LYS A 147 42.06 -13.77 -72.26
N GLN A 148 40.76 -14.02 -72.34
CA GLN A 148 40.17 -14.71 -73.50
C GLN A 148 40.37 -13.91 -74.79
N LYS A 149 40.23 -12.58 -74.75
CA LYS A 149 40.52 -11.70 -75.89
C LYS A 149 41.98 -11.83 -76.33
N LEU A 150 42.92 -11.83 -75.39
CA LEU A 150 44.34 -12.01 -75.69
C LEU A 150 44.63 -13.38 -76.32
N ASP A 151 44.08 -14.46 -75.75
CA ASP A 151 44.25 -15.81 -76.25
C ASP A 151 43.68 -15.93 -77.69
N ILE A 152 42.54 -15.29 -77.99
CA ILE A 152 41.95 -15.25 -79.34
C ILE A 152 42.83 -14.45 -80.30
N GLN A 153 43.34 -13.29 -79.90
CA GLN A 153 44.22 -12.49 -80.76
C GLN A 153 45.47 -13.29 -81.15
N GLN A 154 46.08 -13.98 -80.19
CA GLN A 154 47.22 -14.86 -80.47
C GLN A 154 46.87 -15.98 -81.46
N LEU A 155 45.65 -16.54 -81.40
CA LEU A 155 45.23 -17.54 -82.38
C LEU A 155 45.08 -16.94 -83.78
N ILE A 156 44.54 -15.72 -83.89
CA ILE A 156 44.38 -15.00 -85.16
C ILE A 156 45.76 -14.69 -85.78
N ASP A 157 46.70 -14.19 -84.97
CA ASP A 157 48.05 -13.84 -85.42
C ASP A 157 48.85 -15.05 -85.96
N ASN A 158 48.39 -16.27 -85.70
CA ASN A 158 49.00 -17.52 -86.17
C ASN A 158 48.34 -18.11 -87.44
N ILE A 159 47.32 -17.46 -88.02
CA ILE A 159 46.64 -17.94 -89.25
C ILE A 159 47.45 -17.51 -90.49
N PRO A 160 47.62 -18.39 -91.51
CA PRO A 160 48.29 -18.02 -92.77
C PRO A 160 47.49 -16.98 -93.58
N ASP A 161 48.20 -16.04 -94.23
CA ASP A 161 47.70 -14.83 -94.94
C ASP A 161 46.46 -15.00 -95.85
N GLU A 162 46.16 -16.20 -96.34
CA GLU A 162 45.05 -16.43 -97.29
C GLU A 162 43.65 -16.22 -96.68
N ASN A 163 43.50 -16.16 -95.36
CA ASN A 163 42.19 -16.04 -94.66
C ASN A 163 42.11 -14.92 -93.60
N GLU A 164 43.14 -14.08 -93.44
CA GLU A 164 43.26 -13.12 -92.33
C GLU A 164 42.24 -11.97 -92.38
N ASP A 165 42.01 -11.39 -93.56
CA ASP A 165 41.10 -10.25 -93.76
C ASP A 165 39.64 -10.57 -93.38
N THR A 166 39.18 -11.80 -93.67
CA THR A 166 37.81 -12.22 -93.37
C THR A 166 37.58 -12.37 -91.87
N PHE A 167 38.57 -12.89 -91.13
CA PHE A 167 38.49 -13.09 -89.68
C PHE A 167 38.56 -11.78 -88.89
N GLN A 168 39.39 -10.83 -89.32
CA GLN A 168 39.50 -9.51 -88.67
C GLN A 168 38.20 -8.70 -88.76
N GLN A 169 37.45 -8.82 -89.86
CA GLN A 169 36.15 -8.15 -89.99
C GLN A 169 35.09 -8.70 -89.02
N GLU A 170 35.00 -10.02 -88.86
CA GLU A 170 34.02 -10.64 -87.97
C GLU A 170 34.31 -10.36 -86.49
N LEU A 171 35.59 -10.25 -86.10
CA LEU A 171 35.99 -9.94 -84.73
C LEU A 171 35.61 -8.51 -84.32
N ASN A 172 35.86 -7.52 -85.19
CA ASN A 172 35.50 -6.13 -84.93
C ASN A 172 33.98 -5.93 -84.79
N ALA A 173 33.17 -6.78 -85.41
CA ALA A 173 31.71 -6.76 -85.27
C ALA A 173 31.22 -7.26 -83.89
N LEU A 174 31.99 -8.12 -83.22
CA LEU A 174 31.70 -8.65 -81.87
C LEU A 174 32.07 -7.66 -80.74
N GLU A 175 32.81 -6.59 -81.04
CA GLU A 175 33.20 -5.56 -80.06
C GLU A 175 32.21 -4.38 -79.95
N THR A 176 31.22 -4.31 -80.84
CA THR A 176 30.09 -3.34 -80.83
C THR A 176 28.88 -3.86 -80.06
#